data_AF-G8HD49-F1
#
_entry.id   AF-G8HD49-F1
#
_cell.length_a   1.000
_cell.length_b   1.000
_cell.length_c   1.000
_cell.angle_alpha   90.00
_cell.angle_beta   90.00
_cell.angle_gamma   90.00
#
_symmetry.space_group_name_H-M   'P 1'
#
loop_
_entity.id
_entity.type
_entity.pdbx_description
1 polymer ?
#
loop_
_entity_poly.entity_id
_entity_poly.type
_entity_poly.pdbx_seq_one_letter_code
_entity_poly.pdbx_strand_id
1 'polypeptide(L)'
;LYIIPILVAVAFLTLLERKILGYMQLRKGPNIVGPYGLLQPVADGIKLFIKEPVRPSTSSPTLFIITPTMALFLALMIWTPLPMPNTLADLNLGVLFMLALSSMAVYSILWSGWASNSKYPLIGALRAVAQTISYEVTLGIIIIATITLTGGFTMHYLSTTQENTWLLLSSWPLTMMWFISTLAETNRAPFDLTEGESELVSGFNVEYSAGPFALFFLAEYANIMMMNTLTCVLFMNPGTMEQPDTFT
;
A
#
# COMPACT_ATOMS: atom_id res chain seq x y z
N LEU A 1 3.25 -13.11 12.61
CA LEU A 1 3.67 -14.17 11.66
C LEU A 1 3.51 -13.74 10.18
N TYR A 2 2.70 -12.74 9.84
CA TYR A 2 2.50 -12.31 8.44
C TYR A 2 3.60 -11.43 7.82
N ILE A 3 4.40 -10.74 8.63
CA ILE A 3 5.34 -9.71 8.13
C ILE A 3 6.34 -10.27 7.11
N ILE A 4 6.95 -11.43 7.38
CA ILE A 4 7.94 -12.03 6.48
C ILE A 4 7.29 -12.43 5.14
N PRO A 5 6.16 -13.18 5.12
CA PRO A 5 5.42 -13.43 3.88
C PRO A 5 5.04 -12.17 3.10
N ILE A 6 4.58 -11.11 3.80
CA ILE A 6 4.21 -9.84 3.15
C ILE A 6 5.42 -9.22 2.45
N LEU A 7 6.57 -9.14 3.12
CA LEU A 7 7.79 -8.57 2.51
C LEU A 7 8.27 -9.39 1.31
N VAL A 8 8.17 -10.72 1.38
CA VAL A 8 8.48 -11.60 0.25
C VAL A 8 7.51 -11.36 -0.91
N ALA A 9 6.20 -11.27 -0.62
CA ALA A 9 5.18 -10.98 -1.62
C ALA A 9 5.38 -9.60 -2.28
N VAL A 10 5.71 -8.57 -1.50
CA VAL A 10 6.08 -7.24 -2.00
C VAL A 10 7.28 -7.34 -2.95
N ALA A 11 8.34 -8.05 -2.57
CA ALA A 11 9.52 -8.21 -3.41
C ALA A 11 9.16 -8.84 -4.77
N PHE A 12 8.35 -9.89 -4.78
CA PHE A 12 7.92 -10.52 -6.05
C PHE A 12 6.92 -9.68 -6.84
N LEU A 13 6.12 -8.85 -6.19
CA LEU A 13 5.20 -7.94 -6.86
C LEU A 13 5.95 -6.95 -7.75
N THR A 14 7.13 -6.48 -7.35
CA THR A 14 7.98 -5.60 -8.18
C THR A 14 8.42 -6.28 -9.48
N LEU A 15 8.73 -7.58 -9.44
CA LEU A 15 9.05 -8.37 -10.63
C LEU A 15 7.82 -8.55 -11.50
N LEU A 16 6.68 -8.85 -10.88
CA LEU A 16 5.41 -9.05 -11.57
C LEU A 16 5.02 -7.80 -12.33
N GLU A 17 5.10 -6.63 -11.70
CA GLU A 17 4.84 -5.35 -12.34
C GLU A 17 5.75 -5.13 -13.56
N ARG A 18 7.08 -5.27 -13.41
CA ARG A 18 8.02 -5.08 -14.53
C ARG A 18 7.76 -6.04 -15.68
N LYS A 19 7.31 -7.27 -15.39
CA LYS A 19 6.94 -8.25 -16.42
C LYS A 19 5.65 -7.88 -17.11
N ILE A 20 4.58 -7.62 -16.34
CA ILE A 20 3.26 -7.27 -16.89
C ILE A 20 3.36 -6.00 -17.74
N LEU A 21 4.00 -4.95 -17.23
CA LEU A 21 4.23 -3.72 -17.99
C LEU A 21 5.07 -3.97 -19.24
N GLY A 22 6.10 -4.83 -19.16
CA GLY A 22 6.87 -5.24 -20.32
C GLY A 22 5.98 -5.85 -21.40
N TYR A 23 5.17 -6.85 -21.04
CA TYR A 23 4.28 -7.53 -21.98
C TYR A 23 3.21 -6.60 -22.56
N MET A 24 2.62 -5.71 -21.75
CA MET A 24 1.69 -4.67 -22.21
C MET A 24 2.36 -3.71 -23.22
N GLN A 25 3.65 -3.42 -23.04
CA GLN A 25 4.46 -2.57 -23.92
C GLN A 25 5.13 -3.35 -25.07
N LEU A 26 4.70 -4.59 -25.35
CA LEU A 26 5.26 -5.46 -26.40
C LEU A 26 6.78 -5.71 -26.27
N ARG A 27 7.33 -5.68 -25.05
CA ARG A 27 8.73 -6.02 -24.73
C ARG A 27 8.80 -7.09 -23.64
N LYS A 28 9.96 -7.73 -23.48
CA LYS A 28 10.17 -8.68 -22.38
C LYS A 28 10.53 -7.91 -21.10
N GLY A 29 9.94 -8.32 -19.98
CA GLY A 29 10.41 -7.92 -18.65
C GLY A 29 11.74 -8.59 -18.27
N PRO A 30 12.19 -8.43 -17.02
CA PRO A 30 13.42 -9.04 -16.53
C PRO A 30 13.39 -10.56 -16.68
N ASN A 31 14.30 -11.10 -17.51
CA ASN A 31 14.38 -12.54 -17.81
C ASN A 31 15.80 -13.13 -17.64
N ILE A 32 16.81 -12.29 -17.37
CA ILE A 32 18.23 -12.71 -17.35
C ILE A 32 18.67 -13.14 -15.94
N VAL A 33 18.27 -12.41 -14.90
CA VAL A 33 18.69 -12.69 -13.52
C VAL A 33 17.89 -13.87 -12.95
N GLY A 34 18.41 -15.08 -13.18
CA GLY A 34 17.76 -16.35 -12.78
C GLY A 34 16.71 -16.85 -13.78
N PRO A 35 16.13 -18.04 -13.55
CA PRO A 35 15.11 -18.62 -14.44
C PRO A 35 13.89 -17.69 -14.50
N TYR A 36 13.56 -17.22 -15.71
CA TYR A 36 12.52 -16.21 -15.94
C TYR A 36 12.67 -14.97 -15.03
N GLY A 37 13.87 -14.57 -14.63
CA GLY A 37 14.06 -13.38 -13.79
C GLY A 37 13.68 -13.55 -12.32
N LEU A 38 13.34 -14.74 -11.82
CA LEU A 38 12.86 -14.94 -10.44
C LEU A 38 13.82 -14.42 -9.35
N LEU A 39 15.12 -14.33 -9.65
CA LEU A 39 16.12 -13.83 -8.71
C LEU A 39 16.31 -12.31 -8.77
N GLN A 40 15.59 -11.60 -9.68
CA GLN A 40 15.68 -10.15 -9.82
C GLN A 40 15.37 -9.38 -8.54
N PRO A 41 14.31 -9.68 -7.75
CA PRO A 41 14.01 -8.93 -6.53
C PRO A 41 15.11 -9.07 -5.48
N VAL A 42 15.74 -10.26 -5.40
CA VAL A 42 16.85 -10.52 -4.49
C VAL A 42 18.08 -9.70 -4.90
N ALA A 43 18.38 -9.65 -6.21
CA ALA A 43 19.48 -8.84 -6.73
C ALA A 43 19.26 -7.33 -6.49
N ASP A 44 18.04 -6.83 -6.71
CA ASP A 44 17.69 -5.43 -6.48
C ASP A 44 17.79 -5.07 -4.98
N GLY A 45 17.30 -5.96 -4.10
CA GLY A 45 17.43 -5.79 -2.65
C GLY A 45 18.89 -5.73 -2.20
N ILE A 46 19.71 -6.72 -2.58
CA ILE A 46 21.14 -6.74 -2.25
C ILE A 46 21.85 -5.49 -2.76
N LYS A 47 21.55 -5.06 -4.00
CA LYS A 47 22.13 -3.85 -4.59
C LYS A 47 21.80 -2.61 -3.77
N LEU A 48 20.54 -2.45 -3.35
CA LEU A 48 20.11 -1.26 -2.58
C LEU A 48 20.73 -1.22 -1.18
N PHE A 49 20.98 -2.37 -0.55
CA PHE A 49 21.61 -2.42 0.78
C PHE A 49 23.13 -2.28 0.77
N ILE A 50 23.81 -2.70 -0.30
CA ILE A 50 25.27 -2.53 -0.43
C ILE A 50 25.62 -1.11 -0.86
N LYS A 51 24.71 -0.41 -1.56
CA LYS A 51 24.94 0.94 -2.03
C LYS A 51 25.14 1.90 -0.84
N GLU A 52 26.11 2.79 -0.96
CA GLU A 52 26.41 3.78 0.08
C GLU A 52 25.18 4.67 0.36
N PRO A 53 24.78 4.81 1.63
CA PRO A 53 23.72 5.73 2.02
C PRO A 53 24.24 7.17 2.01
N VAL A 54 23.88 7.92 0.97
CA VAL A 54 24.11 9.37 0.89
C VAL A 54 23.11 10.08 1.81
N ARG A 55 23.64 10.85 2.75
CA ARG A 55 22.87 11.77 3.59
C ARG A 55 23.26 13.21 3.25
N PRO A 56 22.32 14.07 2.83
CA PRO A 56 22.63 15.45 2.51
C PRO A 56 22.97 16.25 3.77
N SER A 57 23.94 17.18 3.67
CA SER A 57 24.39 18.02 4.78
C SER A 57 23.34 19.04 5.24
N THR A 58 22.39 19.39 4.38
CA THR A 58 21.29 20.31 4.67
C THR A 58 20.12 19.66 5.40
N SER A 59 20.09 18.32 5.46
CA SER A 59 18.97 17.57 6.01
C SER A 59 18.92 17.58 7.54
N SER A 60 17.71 17.46 8.09
CA SER A 60 17.53 17.24 9.53
C SER A 60 17.78 15.76 9.87
N PRO A 61 18.84 15.43 10.63
CA PRO A 61 19.34 14.05 10.72
C PRO A 61 18.39 13.10 11.46
N THR A 62 17.64 13.61 12.44
CA THR A 62 16.70 12.80 13.24
C THR A 62 15.50 12.38 12.39
N LEU A 63 14.84 13.33 11.73
CA LEU A 63 13.67 13.06 10.90
C LEU A 63 14.04 12.23 9.67
N PHE A 64 15.16 12.52 9.01
CA PHE A 64 15.59 11.78 7.82
C PHE A 64 15.81 10.28 8.08
N ILE A 65 16.15 9.88 9.31
CA ILE A 65 16.32 8.47 9.67
C ILE A 65 14.99 7.84 10.13
N ILE A 66 14.16 8.60 10.86
CA ILE A 66 12.91 8.09 11.43
C ILE A 66 11.84 7.91 10.35
N THR A 67 11.75 8.81 9.38
CA THR A 67 10.66 8.82 8.39
C THR A 67 10.50 7.54 7.57
N PRO A 68 11.57 6.91 7.02
CA PRO A 68 11.40 5.71 6.22
C PRO A 68 11.05 4.50 7.10
N THR A 69 11.53 4.49 8.36
CA THR A 69 11.18 3.45 9.33
C THR A 69 9.72 3.56 9.77
N MET A 70 9.20 4.78 9.96
CA MET A 70 7.80 5.03 10.27
C MET A 70 6.89 4.62 9.11
N ALA A 71 7.27 4.93 7.86
CA ALA A 71 6.51 4.54 6.68
C ALA A 71 6.32 3.01 6.60
N LEU A 72 7.41 2.25 6.72
CA LEU A 72 7.35 0.79 6.68
C LEU A 72 6.64 0.19 7.90
N PHE A 73 6.83 0.76 9.09
CA PHE A 73 6.14 0.31 10.30
C PHE A 73 4.62 0.46 10.16
N LEU A 74 4.14 1.64 9.73
CA LEU A 74 2.72 1.88 9.50
C LEU A 74 2.17 0.94 8.42
N ALA A 75 2.85 0.82 7.28
CA ALA A 75 2.43 -0.06 6.19
C ALA A 75 2.25 -1.53 6.62
N LEU A 76 3.07 -2.02 7.56
CA LEU A 76 2.96 -3.38 8.10
C LEU A 76 1.90 -3.50 9.20
N MET A 77 1.71 -2.48 10.04
CA MET A 77 0.70 -2.51 11.12
C MET A 77 -0.72 -2.55 10.59
N ILE A 78 -0.97 -1.96 9.42
CA ILE A 78 -2.28 -1.97 8.77
C ILE A 78 -2.73 -3.40 8.41
N TRP A 79 -1.84 -4.39 8.35
CA TRP A 79 -2.24 -5.78 8.06
C TRP A 79 -2.87 -6.52 9.25
N THR A 80 -2.83 -5.96 10.46
CA THR A 80 -3.21 -6.68 11.69
C THR A 80 -4.69 -7.09 11.79
N PRO A 81 -5.69 -6.25 11.44
CA PRO A 81 -7.09 -6.64 11.52
C PRO A 81 -7.61 -7.34 10.25
N LEU A 82 -6.80 -7.46 9.18
CA LEU A 82 -7.26 -8.07 7.93
C LEU A 82 -7.58 -9.57 8.12
N PRO A 83 -8.76 -10.05 7.70
CA PRO A 83 -9.14 -11.45 7.82
C PRO A 83 -8.50 -12.27 6.69
N MET A 84 -7.68 -13.25 7.05
CA MET A 84 -7.12 -14.24 6.11
C MET A 84 -6.93 -15.63 6.76
N PRO A 85 -7.87 -16.58 6.65
CA PRO A 85 -9.31 -16.46 6.94
C PRO A 85 -9.60 -15.98 8.36
N ASN A 86 -8.65 -16.13 9.30
CA ASN A 86 -8.72 -15.55 10.64
C ASN A 86 -7.92 -14.24 10.68
N THR A 87 -8.32 -13.31 11.54
CA THR A 87 -7.59 -12.06 11.78
C THR A 87 -6.41 -12.29 12.73
N LEU A 88 -5.36 -11.47 12.63
CA LEU A 88 -4.23 -11.53 13.55
C LEU A 88 -4.63 -10.99 14.93
N ALA A 89 -5.36 -9.88 14.91
CA ALA A 89 -5.99 -9.28 16.07
C ALA A 89 -7.46 -9.00 15.73
N ASP A 90 -8.36 -9.64 16.46
CA ASP A 90 -9.79 -9.36 16.31
C ASP A 90 -10.14 -8.07 17.05
N LEU A 91 -10.32 -7.00 16.28
CA LEU A 91 -10.62 -5.67 16.77
C LEU A 91 -12.09 -5.35 16.51
N ASN A 92 -12.80 -4.92 17.55
CA ASN A 92 -14.20 -4.50 17.42
C ASN A 92 -14.37 -3.32 16.44
N LEU A 93 -13.36 -2.45 16.36
CA LEU A 93 -13.33 -1.30 15.46
C LEU A 93 -12.25 -1.49 14.36
N GLY A 94 -12.19 -2.69 13.77
CA GLY A 94 -11.17 -3.06 12.79
C GLY A 94 -11.09 -2.12 11.60
N VAL A 95 -12.23 -1.78 10.98
CA VAL A 95 -12.24 -0.88 9.80
C VAL A 95 -11.80 0.56 10.17
N LEU A 96 -12.21 1.08 11.32
CA LEU A 96 -11.79 2.42 11.77
C LEU A 96 -10.30 2.46 12.10
N PHE A 97 -9.75 1.37 12.64
CA PHE A 97 -8.32 1.25 12.89
C PHE A 97 -7.51 1.35 11.59
N MET A 98 -7.97 0.71 10.51
CA MET A 98 -7.33 0.82 9.19
C MET A 98 -7.30 2.26 8.70
N LEU A 99 -8.43 2.97 8.80
CA LEU A 99 -8.55 4.37 8.39
C LEU A 99 -7.72 5.32 9.27
N ALA A 100 -7.60 5.01 10.57
CA ALA A 100 -6.71 5.78 11.44
C ALA A 100 -5.24 5.61 11.04
N LEU A 101 -4.81 4.40 10.71
CA LEU A 101 -3.43 4.15 10.29
C LEU A 101 -3.12 4.69 8.89
N SER A 102 -4.06 4.68 7.94
CA SER A 102 -3.89 5.37 6.65
C SER A 102 -3.65 6.86 6.84
N SER A 103 -4.42 7.51 7.72
CA SER A 103 -4.25 8.94 8.02
C SER A 103 -2.88 9.25 8.61
N MET A 104 -2.34 8.33 9.42
CA MET A 104 -1.00 8.48 10.00
C MET A 104 0.11 8.31 8.97
N ALA A 105 -0.10 7.51 7.91
CA ALA A 105 0.91 7.27 6.88
C ALA A 105 1.29 8.58 6.15
N VAL A 106 0.36 9.53 6.03
CA VAL A 106 0.58 10.85 5.43
C VAL A 106 1.70 11.64 6.13
N TYR A 107 1.86 11.49 7.44
CA TYR A 107 2.94 12.17 8.18
C TYR A 107 4.33 11.68 7.76
N SER A 108 4.46 10.40 7.39
CA SER A 108 5.75 9.86 6.95
C SER A 108 6.24 10.55 5.66
N ILE A 109 5.31 10.85 4.73
CA ILE A 109 5.57 11.56 3.48
C ILE A 109 5.86 13.05 3.73
N LEU A 110 5.09 13.70 4.61
CA LEU A 110 5.30 15.11 4.93
C LEU A 110 6.66 15.32 5.59
N TRP A 111 6.98 14.53 6.61
CA TRP A 111 8.25 14.65 7.32
C TRP A 111 9.43 14.29 6.42
N SER A 112 9.27 13.35 5.47
CA SER A 112 10.37 13.01 4.57
C SER A 112 10.74 14.15 3.63
N GLY A 113 9.74 14.85 3.08
CA GLY A 113 9.95 16.00 2.21
C GLY A 113 10.36 17.28 2.94
N TRP A 114 10.01 17.42 4.22
CA TRP A 114 10.53 18.52 5.04
C TRP A 114 11.96 18.26 5.52
N ALA A 115 12.28 17.01 5.84
CA ALA A 115 13.59 16.64 6.39
C ALA A 115 14.75 16.82 5.40
N SER A 116 14.49 16.70 4.10
CA SER A 116 15.47 16.93 3.01
C SER A 116 15.93 18.39 2.90
N ASN A 117 15.13 19.35 3.35
CA ASN A 117 15.47 20.77 3.34
C ASN A 117 15.83 21.31 1.93
N SER A 118 15.17 20.77 0.89
CA SER A 118 15.25 21.28 -0.47
C SER A 118 13.85 21.55 -1.03
N LYS A 119 13.76 22.48 -1.99
CA LYS A 119 12.48 23.03 -2.45
C LYS A 119 11.64 22.01 -3.22
N TYR A 120 12.25 21.20 -4.08
CA TYR A 120 11.52 20.24 -4.92
C TYR A 120 10.88 19.10 -4.13
N PRO A 121 11.59 18.41 -3.21
CA PRO A 121 10.97 17.38 -2.37
C PRO A 121 9.90 17.92 -1.44
N LEU A 122 10.05 19.14 -0.94
CA LEU A 122 9.01 19.77 -0.14
C LEU A 122 7.73 20.03 -0.96
N ILE A 123 7.85 20.52 -2.20
CA ILE A 123 6.70 20.71 -3.09
C ILE A 123 6.05 19.36 -3.43
N GLY A 124 6.85 18.33 -3.72
CA GLY A 124 6.36 16.98 -3.97
C GLY A 124 5.60 16.40 -2.78
N ALA A 125 6.14 16.55 -1.57
CA ALA A 125 5.48 16.09 -0.34
C ALA A 125 4.18 16.85 -0.07
N LEU A 126 4.13 18.17 -0.27
CA LEU A 126 2.89 18.94 -0.09
C LEU A 126 1.80 18.53 -1.09
N ARG A 127 2.17 18.23 -2.35
CA ARG A 127 1.24 17.69 -3.34
C ARG A 127 0.70 16.31 -2.95
N ALA A 128 1.59 15.43 -2.48
CA ALA A 128 1.23 14.11 -1.99
C ALA A 128 0.25 14.20 -0.83
N VAL A 129 0.55 15.03 0.16
CA VAL A 129 -0.30 15.23 1.35
C VAL A 129 -1.66 15.80 0.96
N ALA A 130 -1.71 16.78 0.05
CA ALA A 130 -2.97 17.33 -0.43
C ALA A 130 -3.83 16.26 -1.13
N GLN A 131 -3.20 15.41 -1.95
CA GLN A 131 -3.86 14.30 -2.61
C GLN A 131 -4.39 13.27 -1.61
N THR A 132 -3.54 12.73 -0.73
CA THR A 132 -3.95 11.68 0.21
C THR A 132 -5.08 12.14 1.11
N ILE A 133 -5.02 13.36 1.66
CA ILE A 133 -6.10 13.90 2.52
C ILE A 133 -7.41 14.05 1.74
N SER A 134 -7.35 14.51 0.48
CA SER A 134 -8.57 14.69 -0.32
C SER A 134 -9.30 13.38 -0.60
N TYR A 135 -8.56 12.30 -0.90
CA TYR A 135 -9.13 10.99 -1.19
C TYR A 135 -9.49 10.21 0.09
N GLU A 136 -8.82 10.46 1.21
CA GLU A 136 -9.16 9.86 2.50
C GLU A 136 -10.58 10.23 2.96
N VAL A 137 -11.03 11.46 2.70
CA VAL A 137 -12.43 11.85 2.98
C VAL A 137 -13.40 11.00 2.17
N THR A 138 -13.11 10.77 0.88
CA THR A 138 -13.98 9.95 0.03
C THR A 138 -13.98 8.48 0.44
N LEU A 139 -12.82 7.93 0.80
CA LEU A 139 -12.68 6.57 1.33
C LEU A 139 -13.48 6.41 2.61
N GLY A 140 -13.40 7.38 3.54
CA GLY A 140 -14.15 7.36 4.78
C GLY A 140 -15.66 7.34 4.57
N ILE A 141 -16.17 8.15 3.63
CA ILE A 141 -17.61 8.17 3.32
C ILE A 141 -18.05 6.87 2.65
N ILE A 142 -17.26 6.31 1.74
CA ILE A 142 -17.58 5.03 1.10
C ILE A 142 -17.58 3.88 2.12
N ILE A 143 -16.60 3.84 3.02
CA ILE A 143 -16.55 2.89 4.12
C ILE A 143 -17.78 3.02 5.01
N ILE A 144 -18.20 4.24 5.37
CA ILE A 144 -19.41 4.42 6.18
C ILE A 144 -20.64 3.87 5.42
N ALA A 145 -20.74 4.11 4.11
CA ALA A 145 -21.83 3.59 3.28
C ALA A 145 -21.82 2.05 3.14
N THR A 146 -20.65 1.40 3.15
CA THR A 146 -20.59 -0.08 3.17
C THR A 146 -20.90 -0.63 4.56
N ILE A 147 -20.53 0.07 5.63
CA ILE A 147 -20.80 -0.33 7.00
C ILE A 147 -22.30 -0.28 7.33
N THR A 148 -23.05 0.67 6.78
CA THR A 148 -24.51 0.69 6.97
C THR A 148 -25.21 -0.53 6.38
N LEU A 149 -24.64 -1.15 5.34
CA LEU A 149 -25.14 -2.40 4.76
C LEU A 149 -24.79 -3.62 5.62
N THR A 150 -23.66 -3.60 6.32
CA THR A 150 -23.17 -4.74 7.13
C THR A 150 -23.61 -4.70 8.58
N GLY A 151 -23.84 -3.50 9.15
CA GLY A 151 -24.28 -3.30 10.52
C GLY A 151 -23.18 -3.24 11.58
N GLY A 152 -21.89 -3.33 11.21
CA GLY A 152 -20.79 -3.32 12.18
C GLY A 152 -19.42 -2.95 11.60
N PHE A 153 -18.48 -2.59 12.48
CA PHE A 153 -17.11 -2.19 12.14
C PHE A 153 -16.08 -3.33 12.19
N THR A 154 -16.51 -4.54 12.61
CA THR A 154 -15.62 -5.70 12.66
C THR A 154 -15.43 -6.27 11.26
N MET A 155 -14.23 -6.78 11.01
CA MET A 155 -13.92 -7.42 9.72
C MET A 155 -14.66 -8.75 9.53
N HIS A 156 -15.08 -9.38 10.63
CA HIS A 156 -15.88 -10.61 10.59
C HIS A 156 -17.33 -10.35 10.18
N TYR A 157 -17.93 -9.20 10.53
CA TYR A 157 -19.28 -8.89 10.04
C TYR A 157 -19.29 -8.75 8.51
N LEU A 158 -18.25 -8.14 7.93
CA LEU A 158 -18.08 -8.03 6.48
C LEU A 158 -18.04 -9.39 5.78
N SER A 159 -17.37 -10.39 6.35
CA SER A 159 -17.36 -11.74 5.77
C SER A 159 -18.73 -12.40 5.85
N THR A 160 -19.42 -12.31 6.99
CA THR A 160 -20.75 -12.93 7.16
C THR A 160 -21.81 -12.30 6.24
N THR A 161 -21.73 -10.98 6.00
CA THR A 161 -22.69 -10.29 5.13
C THR A 161 -22.56 -10.67 3.65
N GLN A 162 -21.40 -11.20 3.24
CA GLN A 162 -21.09 -11.54 1.86
C GLN A 162 -21.26 -13.04 1.55
N GLU A 163 -21.80 -13.83 2.49
CA GLU A 163 -22.00 -15.28 2.32
C GLU A 163 -22.92 -15.62 1.15
N ASN A 164 -24.05 -14.91 1.03
CA ASN A 164 -25.05 -15.20 0.00
C ASN A 164 -24.73 -14.55 -1.35
N THR A 165 -24.33 -13.27 -1.32
CA THR A 165 -24.00 -12.48 -2.51
C THR A 165 -22.85 -11.54 -2.20
N TRP A 166 -21.99 -11.33 -3.19
CA TRP A 166 -20.92 -10.34 -3.09
C TRP A 166 -21.50 -8.92 -2.95
N LEU A 167 -20.93 -8.15 -2.03
CA LEU A 167 -21.33 -6.75 -1.83
C LEU A 167 -21.10 -5.92 -3.10
N LEU A 168 -20.15 -6.33 -3.96
CA LEU A 168 -19.91 -5.77 -5.29
C LEU A 168 -21.18 -5.63 -6.12
N LEU A 169 -22.05 -6.66 -6.11
CA LEU A 169 -23.24 -6.67 -6.97
C LEU A 169 -24.29 -5.68 -6.49
N SER A 170 -24.47 -5.58 -5.17
CA SER A 170 -25.43 -4.66 -4.57
C SER A 170 -24.94 -3.21 -4.57
N SER A 171 -23.63 -2.99 -4.46
CA SER A 171 -23.02 -1.67 -4.26
C SER A 171 -22.04 -1.27 -5.38
N TRP A 172 -22.30 -1.72 -6.61
CA TRP A 172 -21.36 -1.52 -7.74
C TRP A 172 -20.87 -0.06 -7.95
N PRO A 173 -21.68 1.01 -7.78
CA PRO A 173 -21.17 2.38 -7.94
C PRO A 173 -20.20 2.76 -6.82
N LEU A 174 -20.45 2.31 -5.59
CA LEU A 174 -19.55 2.51 -4.46
C LEU A 174 -18.23 1.79 -4.69
N THR A 175 -18.26 0.58 -5.26
CA THR A 175 -17.05 -0.20 -5.57
C THR A 175 -16.18 0.48 -6.63
N MET A 176 -16.80 1.11 -7.63
CA MET A 176 -16.07 1.84 -8.68
C MET A 176 -15.42 3.11 -8.11
N MET A 177 -16.16 3.87 -7.30
CA MET A 177 -15.60 5.04 -6.62
C MET A 177 -14.48 4.64 -5.65
N TRP A 178 -14.66 3.54 -4.91
CA TRP A 178 -13.67 2.98 -4.00
C TRP A 178 -12.37 2.59 -4.73
N PHE A 179 -12.49 1.93 -5.87
CA PHE A 179 -11.32 1.54 -6.65
C PHE A 179 -10.53 2.76 -7.13
N ILE A 180 -11.21 3.80 -7.61
CA ILE A 180 -10.56 5.05 -8.02
C ILE A 180 -9.91 5.75 -6.82
N SER A 181 -10.58 5.79 -5.66
CA SER A 181 -10.03 6.45 -4.47
C SER A 181 -8.82 5.73 -3.89
N THR A 182 -8.82 4.39 -3.88
CA THR A 182 -7.65 3.59 -3.43
C THR A 182 -6.46 3.70 -4.38
N LEU A 183 -6.70 3.82 -5.70
CA LEU A 183 -5.67 4.15 -6.69
C LEU A 183 -5.01 5.50 -6.42
N ALA A 184 -5.83 6.50 -6.07
CA ALA A 184 -5.34 7.85 -5.77
C ALA A 184 -4.63 7.93 -4.43
N GLU A 185 -5.08 7.21 -3.41
CA GLU A 185 -4.42 7.17 -2.09
C GLU A 185 -3.02 6.53 -2.16
N THR A 186 -2.86 5.49 -2.98
CA THR A 186 -1.57 4.82 -3.19
C THR A 186 -0.65 5.53 -4.17
N ASN A 187 -1.01 6.75 -4.62
CA ASN A 187 -0.24 7.57 -5.56
C ASN A 187 0.09 6.86 -6.89
N ARG A 188 -0.77 5.95 -7.36
CA ARG A 188 -0.52 5.19 -8.59
C ARG A 188 -1.11 5.87 -9.81
N ALA A 189 -0.44 5.69 -10.95
CA ALA A 189 -0.91 6.19 -12.23
C ALA A 189 -2.37 5.76 -12.49
N PRO A 190 -3.27 6.70 -12.86
CA PRO A 190 -3.02 8.04 -13.39
C PRO A 190 -2.82 9.16 -12.35
N PHE A 191 -2.91 8.88 -11.05
CA PHE A 191 -2.82 9.87 -9.97
C PHE A 191 -1.41 9.97 -9.36
N ASP A 192 -0.37 9.72 -10.14
CA ASP A 192 1.02 9.83 -9.67
C ASP A 192 1.54 11.28 -9.81
N LEU A 193 0.92 12.19 -9.06
CA LEU A 193 1.35 13.60 -8.98
C LEU A 193 2.57 13.78 -8.06
N THR A 194 2.89 12.75 -7.28
CA THR A 194 3.85 12.81 -6.19
C THR A 194 5.24 12.42 -6.66
N GLU A 195 5.34 11.39 -7.52
CA GLU A 195 6.61 10.94 -8.07
C GLU A 195 6.86 11.47 -9.48
N GLY A 196 5.81 11.98 -10.15
CA GLY A 196 5.78 12.59 -11.47
C GLY A 196 7.17 12.91 -12.04
N GLU A 197 7.77 11.93 -12.71
CA GLU A 197 9.17 11.98 -13.16
C GLU A 197 9.41 13.19 -14.09
N SER A 198 8.38 13.58 -14.85
CA SER A 198 8.40 14.73 -15.74
C SER A 198 8.45 16.08 -15.03
N GLU A 199 7.98 16.17 -13.80
CA GLU A 199 7.81 17.44 -13.06
C GLU A 199 8.76 17.56 -11.88
N LEU A 200 9.04 16.45 -11.17
CA LEU A 200 9.74 16.47 -9.89
C LEU A 200 10.95 15.53 -9.84
N VAL A 201 11.33 14.90 -10.96
CA VAL A 201 12.46 13.96 -11.14
C VAL A 201 12.31 12.66 -10.31
N SER A 202 11.87 12.74 -9.05
CA SER A 202 11.29 11.65 -8.25
C SER A 202 10.51 12.13 -7.00
N GLY A 203 10.10 13.40 -6.90
CA GLY A 203 9.17 13.83 -5.84
C GLY A 203 9.78 14.00 -4.44
N PHE A 204 9.11 13.45 -3.42
CA PHE A 204 9.50 13.60 -2.00
C PHE A 204 10.68 12.72 -1.58
N ASN A 205 11.04 11.71 -2.38
CA ASN A 205 12.08 10.74 -2.07
C ASN A 205 13.44 11.03 -2.75
N VAL A 206 13.57 12.13 -3.51
CA VAL A 206 14.75 12.48 -4.33
C VAL A 206 16.08 12.41 -3.59
N GLU A 207 16.10 12.81 -2.32
CA GLU A 207 17.32 12.83 -1.51
C GLU A 207 17.60 11.53 -0.78
N TYR A 208 16.65 10.60 -0.74
CA TYR A 208 16.84 9.30 -0.12
C TYR A 208 17.56 8.38 -1.10
N SER A 209 18.65 7.79 -0.64
CA SER A 209 19.45 6.87 -1.43
C SER A 209 19.48 5.49 -0.77
N ALA A 210 19.76 4.46 -1.58
CA ALA A 210 20.08 3.11 -1.10
C ALA A 210 19.02 2.52 -0.15
N GLY A 211 19.38 2.19 1.09
CA GLY A 211 18.51 1.56 2.09
C GLY A 211 17.27 2.38 2.46
N PRO A 212 17.39 3.64 2.90
CA PRO A 212 16.23 4.50 3.17
C PRO A 212 15.22 4.61 2.02
N PHE A 213 15.70 4.68 0.77
CA PHE A 213 14.83 4.64 -0.41
C PHE A 213 14.09 3.30 -0.52
N ALA A 214 14.80 2.18 -0.30
CA ALA A 214 14.18 0.85 -0.33
C ALA A 214 13.04 0.72 0.70
N LEU A 215 13.13 1.37 1.86
CA LEU A 215 12.08 1.33 2.88
C LEU A 215 10.80 2.04 2.41
N PHE A 216 10.90 3.20 1.75
CA PHE A 216 9.73 3.88 1.16
C PHE A 216 9.08 3.04 0.07
N PHE A 217 9.91 2.49 -0.83
CA PHE A 217 9.42 1.63 -1.89
C PHE A 217 8.69 0.40 -1.33
N LEU A 218 9.30 -0.31 -0.38
CA LEU A 218 8.65 -1.44 0.28
C LEU A 218 7.33 -1.04 0.97
N ALA A 219 7.29 0.13 1.60
CA ALA A 219 6.08 0.63 2.27
C ALA A 219 4.96 0.95 1.27
N GLU A 220 5.26 1.61 0.15
CA GLU A 220 4.28 1.91 -0.90
C GLU A 220 3.69 0.63 -1.47
N TYR A 221 4.54 -0.34 -1.86
CA TYR A 221 4.04 -1.61 -2.39
C TYR A 221 3.30 -2.46 -1.36
N ALA A 222 3.68 -2.40 -0.09
CA ALA A 222 2.90 -3.01 0.98
C ALA A 222 1.52 -2.36 1.09
N ASN A 223 1.42 -1.03 0.97
CA ASN A 223 0.14 -0.32 0.96
C ASN A 223 -0.71 -0.67 -0.28
N ILE A 224 -0.10 -0.81 -1.46
CA ILE A 224 -0.81 -1.24 -2.68
C ILE A 224 -1.41 -2.64 -2.49
N MET A 225 -0.63 -3.59 -1.98
CA MET A 225 -1.19 -4.91 -1.71
C MET A 225 -2.26 -4.87 -0.63
N MET A 226 -2.04 -4.12 0.44
CA MET A 226 -2.98 -3.98 1.53
C MET A 226 -4.33 -3.42 1.05
N MET A 227 -4.31 -2.34 0.26
CA MET A 227 -5.53 -1.74 -0.28
C MET A 227 -6.27 -2.69 -1.21
N ASN A 228 -5.56 -3.45 -2.05
CA ASN A 228 -6.18 -4.47 -2.89
C ASN A 228 -6.73 -5.66 -2.08
N THR A 229 -6.09 -6.04 -0.98
CA THR A 229 -6.68 -7.05 -0.08
C THR A 229 -7.92 -6.51 0.64
N LEU A 230 -7.91 -5.23 1.03
CA LEU A 230 -9.06 -4.57 1.63
C LEU A 230 -10.22 -4.46 0.63
N THR A 231 -9.96 -4.14 -0.64
CA THR A 231 -11.02 -4.11 -1.69
C THR A 231 -11.66 -5.50 -1.84
N CYS A 232 -10.86 -6.56 -1.85
CA CYS A 232 -11.36 -7.93 -1.89
C CYS A 232 -12.20 -8.26 -0.65
N VAL A 233 -11.74 -7.92 0.56
CA VAL A 233 -12.50 -8.19 1.80
C VAL A 233 -13.81 -7.40 1.85
N LEU A 234 -13.82 -6.15 1.37
CA LEU A 234 -15.00 -5.29 1.39
C LEU A 234 -16.07 -5.67 0.36
N PHE A 235 -15.68 -6.16 -0.82
CA PHE A 235 -16.61 -6.31 -1.93
C PHE A 235 -16.67 -7.70 -2.56
N MET A 236 -15.60 -8.49 -2.45
CA MET A 236 -15.42 -9.78 -3.12
C MET A 236 -14.91 -10.84 -2.15
N ASN A 237 -15.48 -10.89 -0.95
CA ASN A 237 -15.14 -11.93 0.01
C ASN A 237 -15.88 -13.22 -0.38
N PRO A 238 -15.19 -14.35 -0.63
CA PRO A 238 -15.85 -15.63 -0.90
C PRO A 238 -16.58 -16.23 0.32
N GLY A 239 -16.63 -15.51 1.44
CA GLY A 239 -17.23 -15.97 2.69
C GLY A 239 -16.32 -16.97 3.41
N THR A 240 -16.70 -17.35 4.62
CA THR A 240 -16.16 -18.58 5.19
C THR A 240 -16.67 -19.71 4.32
N MET A 241 -15.78 -20.35 3.55
CA MET A 241 -16.10 -21.70 3.10
C MET A 241 -16.39 -22.48 4.38
N GLU A 242 -17.66 -22.83 4.59
CA GLU A 242 -17.98 -23.93 5.48
C GLU A 242 -17.02 -25.04 5.06
N GLN A 243 -16.12 -25.44 5.96
CA GLN A 243 -15.52 -26.75 5.79
C GLN A 243 -16.74 -27.66 5.63
N PRO A 244 -16.94 -28.33 4.48
CA PRO A 244 -17.97 -29.33 4.44
C PRO A 244 -17.53 -30.27 5.55
N ASP A 245 -18.35 -30.39 6.60
CA ASP A 245 -18.18 -31.40 7.61
C ASP A 245 -17.83 -32.66 6.83
N THR A 246 -16.58 -33.08 6.95
CA THR A 246 -16.12 -34.27 6.27
C THR A 246 -16.91 -35.36 6.96
N PHE A 247 -17.97 -35.81 6.28
CA PHE A 247 -18.82 -36.90 6.70
C PHE A 247 -17.93 -38.12 6.97
N THR A 248 -17.48 -38.28 8.22
CA THR A 248 -17.19 -39.51 8.96
C THR A 248 -16.65 -39.16 10.35
#